data_AF-A0A3A3HFA7-F1
#
_entry.id   AF-A0A3A3HFA7-F1
#
_cell.length_a   1.000
_cell.length_b   1.000
_cell.length_c   1.000
_cell.angle_alpha   90.00
_cell.angle_beta   90.00
_cell.angle_gamma   90.00
#
_symmetry.space_group_name_H-M   'P 1'
#
loop_
_entity.id
_entity.type
_entity.pdbx_description
1 polymer ?
#
loop_
_entity_poly.entity_id
_entity_poly.type
_entity_poly.pdbx_seq_one_letter_code
_entity_poly.pdbx_strand_id
1 'polypeptide(L)'
;MIDGGDTLRRLVLNAVGYSGLAPLARPLVGGIGAILMLHRVTANLERPDGANRHLNIAPAFLDALITDMKAGGTEFVTMDEALERVKRGGKGGQFATLTADDGYRDNLTEALPVLERHGVPITIYIAPALIDGTVDLWWEVIDDIVNARDMLFLNTAEGRVTIDCSSPAKRAEANARLQEYLTIDVREEDQRTALHELARSCGVDPTGPGRKTLMGWEEVRAAAAHPLVTIGAHTVHHYSLKRLNEETARREIIDAGRILESELGEKPRHMAYPYGYPSAVGEREVALAKAAGYASAVTTRHGVLRADHAGHLHALPRISINGRYQRVSYIRTMLSGITTPLANAGKMLVTV
;
A
#
# COMPACT_ATOMS: atom_id res chain seq x y z
N MET A 1 -9.70 12.39 -17.46
CA MET A 1 -11.10 12.01 -17.18
C MET A 1 -11.33 12.04 -15.68
N ILE A 2 -12.44 12.62 -15.23
CA ILE A 2 -12.87 12.55 -13.83
C ILE A 2 -13.31 11.09 -13.60
N ASP A 3 -12.60 10.37 -12.74
CA ASP A 3 -13.02 9.04 -12.29
C ASP A 3 -14.35 9.19 -11.53
N GLY A 4 -15.45 8.80 -12.17
CA GLY A 4 -16.81 8.96 -11.63
C GLY A 4 -16.99 8.24 -10.29
N GLY A 5 -16.26 7.13 -10.06
CA GLY A 5 -16.23 6.44 -8.78
C GLY A 5 -15.55 7.27 -7.69
N ASP A 6 -14.47 7.97 -8.03
CA ASP A 6 -13.76 8.85 -7.10
C ASP A 6 -14.58 10.09 -6.73
N THR A 7 -15.29 10.68 -7.69
CA THR A 7 -16.19 11.81 -7.42
C THR A 7 -17.34 11.41 -6.51
N LEU A 8 -17.97 10.26 -6.76
CA LEU A 8 -19.01 9.74 -5.90
C LEU A 8 -18.51 9.49 -4.47
N ARG A 9 -17.32 8.88 -4.31
CA ARG A 9 -16.70 8.66 -3.00
C ARG A 9 -16.45 9.98 -2.26
N ARG A 10 -15.92 11.01 -2.94
CA ARG A 10 -15.72 12.34 -2.36
C ARG A 10 -17.04 12.99 -1.94
N LEU A 11 -18.09 12.86 -2.74
CA LEU A 11 -19.42 13.37 -2.39
C LEU A 11 -19.96 12.68 -1.14
N VAL A 12 -19.85 11.36 -1.04
CA VAL A 12 -20.23 10.61 0.16
C VAL A 12 -19.42 11.06 1.37
N LEU A 13 -18.10 11.19 1.25
CA LEU A 13 -17.24 11.66 2.34
C LEU A 13 -17.62 13.07 2.81
N ASN A 14 -17.89 14.00 1.89
CA ASN A 14 -18.36 15.34 2.24
C ASN A 14 -19.75 15.29 2.91
N ALA A 15 -20.71 14.57 2.32
CA ALA A 15 -22.06 14.47 2.86
C ALA A 15 -22.05 13.90 4.28
N VAL A 16 -21.29 12.85 4.52
CA VAL A 16 -21.15 12.24 5.86
C VAL A 16 -20.39 13.16 6.83
N GLY A 17 -19.31 13.81 6.37
CA GLY A 17 -18.51 14.69 7.20
C GLY A 17 -19.24 15.95 7.65
N TYR A 18 -20.03 16.58 6.77
CA TYR A 18 -20.75 17.83 7.06
C TYR A 18 -22.13 17.63 7.68
N SER A 19 -22.72 16.42 7.59
CA SER A 19 -24.03 16.12 8.19
C SER A 19 -24.01 15.86 9.70
N GLY A 20 -22.82 15.73 10.30
CA GLY A 20 -22.71 15.32 11.71
C GLY A 20 -23.04 13.84 11.97
N LEU A 21 -23.27 13.04 10.91
CA LEU A 21 -23.54 11.61 11.02
C LEU A 21 -22.34 10.82 11.56
N ALA A 22 -21.11 11.24 11.25
CA ALA A 22 -19.90 10.55 11.70
C ALA A 22 -19.74 10.51 13.24
N PRO A 23 -19.87 11.62 13.98
CA PRO A 23 -19.90 11.60 15.46
C PRO A 23 -21.03 10.74 16.03
N LEU A 24 -22.24 10.81 15.45
CA LEU A 24 -23.42 10.09 15.94
C LEU A 24 -23.32 8.58 15.72
N ALA A 25 -22.75 8.14 14.60
CA ALA A 25 -22.59 6.72 14.28
C ALA A 25 -21.45 6.06 15.07
N ARG A 26 -20.47 6.84 15.57
CA ARG A 26 -19.23 6.34 16.18
C ARG A 26 -19.43 5.28 17.27
N PRO A 27 -20.44 5.31 18.16
CA PRO A 27 -20.65 4.24 19.14
C PRO A 27 -20.96 2.87 18.51
N LEU A 28 -21.57 2.86 17.33
CA LEU A 28 -21.96 1.64 16.61
C LEU A 28 -20.88 1.18 15.63
N VAL A 29 -20.35 2.12 14.84
CA VAL A 29 -19.44 1.82 13.72
C VAL A 29 -17.98 2.14 14.01
N GLY A 30 -17.69 2.82 15.11
CA GLY A 30 -16.35 3.22 15.50
C GLY A 30 -15.44 2.04 15.82
N GLY A 31 -14.15 2.23 15.57
CA GLY A 31 -13.10 1.29 15.91
C GLY A 31 -12.41 1.63 17.24
N ILE A 32 -11.55 0.70 17.68
CA ILE A 32 -10.64 0.90 18.81
C ILE A 32 -9.34 1.62 18.40
N GLY A 33 -9.04 1.63 17.11
CA GLY A 33 -7.87 2.29 16.53
C GLY A 33 -7.84 2.14 15.01
N ALA A 34 -6.74 2.53 14.37
CA ALA A 34 -6.58 2.37 12.92
C ALA A 34 -5.12 2.09 12.53
N ILE A 35 -4.94 1.42 11.40
CA ILE A 35 -3.65 1.30 10.71
C ILE A 35 -3.73 2.19 9.47
N LEU A 36 -2.87 3.20 9.38
CA LEU A 36 -2.84 4.12 8.25
C LEU A 36 -1.78 3.66 7.26
N MET A 37 -2.15 3.60 5.98
CA MET A 37 -1.29 3.13 4.90
C MET A 37 -0.86 4.29 4.01
N LEU A 38 0.45 4.52 3.97
CA LEU A 38 1.17 5.42 3.10
C LEU A 38 1.88 4.61 2.01
N HIS A 39 2.31 5.27 0.94
CA HIS A 39 3.27 4.70 -0.02
C HIS A 39 4.34 5.75 -0.30
N ARG A 40 3.93 6.86 -0.93
CA ARG A 40 4.81 8.00 -1.25
C ARG A 40 4.45 9.21 -0.40
N VAL A 41 5.46 9.90 0.10
CA VAL A 41 5.32 11.19 0.79
C VAL A 41 6.31 12.18 0.19
N THR A 42 5.94 12.86 -0.90
CA THR A 42 6.81 13.84 -1.53
C THR A 42 6.07 15.08 -1.99
N ALA A 43 6.70 16.25 -1.82
CA ALA A 43 6.24 17.50 -2.40
C ALA A 43 6.50 17.57 -3.92
N ASN A 44 7.50 16.83 -4.41
CA ASN A 44 7.99 16.89 -5.79
C ASN A 44 7.90 15.51 -6.44
N LEU A 45 6.67 15.13 -6.83
CA LEU A 45 6.44 13.84 -7.46
C LEU A 45 7.12 13.76 -8.84
N GLU A 46 8.02 12.80 -9.02
CA GLU A 46 8.80 12.60 -10.26
C GLU A 46 7.89 12.36 -11.49
N ARG A 47 6.77 11.66 -11.30
CA ARG A 47 5.81 11.29 -12.36
C ARG A 47 4.42 11.86 -12.04
N PRO A 48 4.18 13.17 -12.20
CA PRO A 48 2.93 13.81 -11.80
C PRO A 48 1.72 13.36 -12.62
N ASP A 49 1.94 12.83 -13.83
CA ASP A 49 0.91 12.31 -14.73
C ASP A 49 0.84 10.76 -14.74
N GLY A 50 1.71 10.08 -13.98
CA GLY A 50 1.76 8.62 -13.93
C GLY A 50 0.49 8.01 -13.30
N ALA A 51 0.17 6.76 -13.67
CA ALA A 51 -1.07 6.11 -13.20
C ALA A 51 -1.12 5.98 -11.66
N ASN A 52 0.04 5.78 -11.04
CA ASN A 52 0.18 5.62 -9.59
C ASN A 52 0.41 6.92 -8.82
N ARG A 53 0.30 8.09 -9.46
CA ARG A 53 0.41 9.41 -8.79
C ARG A 53 -0.51 9.57 -7.57
N HIS A 54 -1.62 8.84 -7.58
CA HIS A 54 -2.61 8.87 -6.51
C HIS A 54 -2.13 8.23 -5.21
N LEU A 55 -1.02 7.48 -5.21
CA LEU A 55 -0.39 6.91 -4.02
C LEU A 55 0.50 7.91 -3.27
N ASN A 56 0.67 9.12 -3.79
CA ASN A 56 1.45 10.18 -3.17
C ASN A 56 0.62 11.14 -2.33
N ILE A 57 1.16 11.51 -1.17
CA ILE A 57 0.70 12.65 -0.38
C ILE A 57 1.81 13.69 -0.20
N ALA A 58 1.42 14.94 0.05
CA ALA A 58 2.37 15.99 0.39
C ALA A 58 2.84 15.85 1.86
N PRO A 59 4.11 16.14 2.19
CA PRO A 59 4.60 16.16 3.57
C PRO A 59 3.81 17.13 4.46
N ALA A 60 3.39 18.28 3.92
CA ALA A 60 2.56 19.24 4.65
C ALA A 60 1.16 18.69 4.99
N PHE A 61 0.61 17.82 4.14
CA PHE A 61 -0.65 17.15 4.45
C PHE A 61 -0.47 16.11 5.56
N LEU A 62 0.62 15.33 5.53
CA LEU A 62 0.96 14.39 6.60
C LEU A 62 1.09 15.11 7.96
N ASP A 63 1.80 16.24 7.98
CA ASP A 63 1.98 17.08 9.17
C ASP A 63 0.64 17.57 9.74
N ALA A 64 -0.23 18.09 8.87
CA ALA A 64 -1.56 18.55 9.25
C ALA A 64 -2.45 17.40 9.77
N LEU A 65 -2.37 16.22 9.14
CA LEU A 65 -3.12 15.04 9.55
C LEU A 65 -2.70 14.55 10.94
N ILE A 66 -1.39 14.43 11.20
CA ILE A 66 -0.88 13.99 12.51
C ILE A 66 -1.27 14.98 13.60
N THR A 67 -1.09 16.28 13.33
CA THR A 67 -1.48 17.37 14.24
C THR A 67 -2.96 17.27 14.62
N ASP A 68 -3.82 17.08 13.62
CA ASP A 68 -5.25 16.94 13.81
C ASP A 68 -5.62 15.72 14.66
N MET A 69 -5.06 14.56 14.33
CA MET A 69 -5.36 13.31 15.03
C MET A 69 -4.93 13.38 16.50
N LYS A 70 -3.78 14.00 16.79
CA LYS A 70 -3.31 14.24 18.16
C LYS A 70 -4.20 15.22 18.92
N ALA A 71 -4.63 16.32 18.27
CA ALA A 71 -5.58 17.25 18.87
C ALA A 71 -6.92 16.57 19.20
N GLY A 72 -7.31 15.56 18.41
CA GLY A 72 -8.45 14.68 18.68
C GLY A 72 -8.20 13.57 19.72
N GLY A 73 -7.05 13.56 20.39
CA GLY A 73 -6.70 12.59 21.43
C GLY A 73 -6.23 11.22 20.90
N THR A 74 -5.87 11.12 19.62
CA THR A 74 -5.31 9.87 19.06
C THR A 74 -3.84 9.76 19.43
N GLU A 75 -3.47 8.63 20.01
CA GLU A 75 -2.08 8.29 20.27
C GLU A 75 -1.47 7.55 19.09
N PHE A 76 -0.29 7.94 18.63
CA PHE A 76 0.43 7.22 17.59
C PHE A 76 1.36 6.20 18.24
N VAL A 77 1.23 4.93 17.85
CA VAL A 77 1.92 3.79 18.47
C VAL A 77 2.58 2.91 17.43
N THR A 78 3.56 2.10 17.85
CA THR A 78 4.20 1.11 16.98
C THR A 78 3.21 0.01 16.58
N MET A 79 3.54 -0.77 15.54
CA MET A 79 2.75 -1.94 15.18
C MET A 79 2.64 -2.96 16.33
N ASP A 80 3.72 -3.22 17.07
CA ASP A 80 3.69 -4.12 18.24
C ASP A 80 2.70 -3.64 19.32
N GLU A 81 2.75 -2.36 19.70
CA GLU A 81 1.81 -1.79 20.68
C GLU A 81 0.36 -1.78 20.15
N ALA A 82 0.16 -1.56 18.85
CA ALA A 82 -1.14 -1.68 18.22
C ALA A 82 -1.72 -3.10 18.39
N LEU A 83 -0.91 -4.16 18.21
CA LEU A 83 -1.36 -5.54 18.43
C LEU A 83 -1.76 -5.78 19.89
N GLU A 84 -0.97 -5.27 20.84
CA GLU A 84 -1.27 -5.40 22.26
C GLU A 84 -2.58 -4.69 22.64
N ARG A 85 -2.82 -3.49 22.10
CA ARG A 85 -4.09 -2.76 22.29
C ARG A 85 -5.27 -3.50 21.67
N VAL A 86 -5.11 -4.09 20.49
CA VAL A 86 -6.15 -4.94 19.87
C VAL A 86 -6.47 -6.14 20.76
N LYS A 87 -5.46 -6.89 21.22
CA LYS A 87 -5.64 -8.06 22.10
C LYS A 87 -6.30 -7.71 23.43
N ARG A 88 -6.06 -6.51 23.96
CA ARG A 88 -6.66 -6.00 25.21
C ARG A 88 -8.06 -5.39 25.02
N GLY A 89 -8.61 -5.47 23.81
CA GLY A 89 -9.94 -4.95 23.48
C GLY A 89 -10.01 -3.43 23.37
N GLY A 90 -8.92 -2.76 23.03
CA GLY A 90 -8.87 -1.31 22.85
C GLY A 90 -8.73 -0.49 24.15
N LYS A 91 -8.37 -1.13 25.26
CA LYS A 91 -8.00 -0.40 26.49
C LYS A 91 -6.76 0.47 26.21
N GLY A 92 -6.77 1.71 26.71
CA GLY A 92 -5.68 2.68 26.49
C GLY A 92 -6.04 3.87 25.59
N GLY A 93 -7.29 3.97 25.14
CA GLY A 93 -7.75 5.10 24.32
C GLY A 93 -7.61 4.86 22.82
N GLN A 94 -7.98 5.86 22.02
CA GLN A 94 -7.90 5.79 20.56
C GLN A 94 -6.43 5.85 20.13
N PHE A 95 -6.05 4.94 19.24
CA PHE A 95 -4.69 4.88 18.73
C PHE A 95 -4.66 4.75 17.21
N ALA A 96 -3.54 5.14 16.62
CA ALA A 96 -3.22 4.88 15.23
C ALA A 96 -1.76 4.41 15.09
N THR A 97 -1.47 3.66 14.05
CA THR A 97 -0.11 3.33 13.64
C THR A 97 0.06 3.69 12.17
N LEU A 98 1.23 4.22 11.82
CA LEU A 98 1.57 4.55 10.44
C LEU A 98 2.33 3.40 9.81
N THR A 99 1.96 3.07 8.59
CA THR A 99 2.65 2.09 7.74
C THR A 99 2.96 2.71 6.39
N ALA A 100 4.08 2.34 5.79
CA ALA A 100 4.39 2.63 4.38
C ALA A 100 4.81 1.35 3.66
N ASP A 101 4.41 1.23 2.41
CA ASP A 101 4.69 0.06 1.57
C ASP A 101 5.78 0.38 0.52
N ASP A 102 6.33 -0.67 -0.10
CA ASP A 102 7.29 -0.68 -1.22
C ASP A 102 8.71 -0.18 -0.94
N GLY A 103 8.97 0.53 0.16
CA GLY A 103 10.31 1.01 0.49
C GLY A 103 10.75 2.22 -0.32
N TYR A 104 9.81 3.13 -0.62
CA TYR A 104 10.12 4.37 -1.31
C TYR A 104 11.09 5.25 -0.52
N ARG A 105 12.03 5.85 -1.24
CA ARG A 105 13.10 6.69 -0.67
C ARG A 105 12.57 7.91 0.07
N ASP A 106 11.46 8.48 -0.40
CA ASP A 106 10.82 9.62 0.25
C ASP A 106 10.17 9.31 1.60
N ASN A 107 10.00 8.03 1.95
CA ASN A 107 9.66 7.66 3.33
C ASN A 107 10.78 8.05 4.31
N LEU A 108 12.04 7.98 3.87
CA LEU A 108 13.20 8.42 4.65
C LEU A 108 13.46 9.92 4.48
N THR A 109 13.45 10.44 3.25
CA THR A 109 13.93 11.81 3.00
C THR A 109 12.89 12.90 3.27
N GLU A 110 11.60 12.59 3.24
CA GLU A 110 10.52 13.57 3.37
C GLU A 110 9.46 13.20 4.42
N ALA A 111 9.09 11.92 4.56
CA ALA A 111 8.16 11.50 5.61
C ALA A 111 8.83 11.52 6.99
N LEU A 112 9.99 10.87 7.16
CA LEU A 112 10.65 10.74 8.46
C LEU A 112 10.89 12.09 9.16
N PRO A 113 11.34 13.17 8.51
CA PRO A 113 11.47 14.48 9.15
C PRO A 113 10.14 15.05 9.69
N VAL A 114 9.01 14.74 9.06
CA VAL A 114 7.69 15.07 9.60
C VAL A 114 7.42 14.25 10.85
N LEU A 115 7.64 12.94 10.77
CA LEU A 115 7.39 12.01 11.86
C LEU A 115 8.23 12.30 13.10
N GLU A 116 9.50 12.69 12.93
CA GLU A 116 10.41 13.10 14.01
C GLU A 116 9.87 14.29 14.79
N ARG A 117 9.40 15.34 14.10
CA ARG A 117 8.82 16.53 14.76
C ARG A 117 7.61 16.17 15.62
N HIS A 118 6.91 15.11 15.25
CA HIS A 118 5.76 14.60 15.99
C HIS A 118 6.13 13.44 16.93
N GLY A 119 7.34 12.89 16.92
CA GLY A 119 7.65 11.66 17.65
C GLY A 119 6.72 10.48 17.30
N VAL A 120 6.33 10.37 16.02
CA VAL A 120 5.38 9.35 15.54
C VAL A 120 6.15 8.16 14.94
N PRO A 121 5.94 6.93 15.42
CA PRO A 121 6.56 5.76 14.83
C PRO A 121 5.91 5.37 13.50
N ILE A 122 6.68 4.70 12.64
CA ILE A 122 6.24 4.15 11.35
C ILE A 122 6.80 2.74 11.14
N THR A 123 6.00 1.86 10.52
CA THR A 123 6.48 0.58 9.98
C THR A 123 6.60 0.66 8.45
N ILE A 124 7.78 0.41 7.91
CA ILE A 124 8.03 0.39 6.45
C ILE A 124 8.15 -1.06 5.99
N TYR A 125 7.28 -1.50 5.09
CA TYR A 125 7.28 -2.85 4.54
C TYR A 125 8.13 -2.92 3.28
N ILE A 126 9.14 -3.78 3.30
CA ILE A 126 10.16 -3.88 2.25
C ILE A 126 10.01 -5.19 1.47
N ALA A 127 10.01 -5.09 0.15
CA ALA A 127 10.19 -6.22 -0.75
C ALA A 127 11.65 -6.28 -1.22
N PRO A 128 12.47 -7.23 -0.73
CA PRO A 128 13.91 -7.26 -1.02
C PRO A 128 14.27 -7.19 -2.50
N ALA A 129 13.54 -7.88 -3.38
CA ALA A 129 13.86 -7.89 -4.81
C ALA A 129 13.67 -6.53 -5.49
N LEU A 130 12.78 -5.68 -4.95
CA LEU A 130 12.66 -4.28 -5.39
C LEU A 130 13.88 -3.46 -4.97
N ILE A 131 14.38 -3.66 -3.75
CA ILE A 131 15.56 -2.95 -3.20
C ILE A 131 16.86 -3.41 -3.89
N ASP A 132 16.98 -4.71 -4.18
CA ASP A 132 18.08 -5.28 -4.95
C ASP A 132 18.09 -4.84 -6.42
N GLY A 133 16.95 -4.33 -6.91
CA GLY A 133 16.75 -4.04 -8.34
C GLY A 133 16.67 -5.29 -9.22
N THR A 134 16.41 -6.46 -8.62
CA THR A 134 16.17 -7.72 -9.37
C THR A 134 14.75 -7.81 -9.91
N VAL A 135 13.83 -6.99 -9.37
CA VAL A 135 12.47 -6.80 -9.85
C VAL A 135 12.20 -5.31 -10.05
N ASP A 136 11.58 -4.97 -11.17
CA ASP A 136 11.18 -3.58 -11.44
C ASP A 136 9.88 -3.18 -10.75
N LEU A 137 9.75 -1.87 -10.48
CA LEU A 137 8.47 -1.19 -10.30
C LEU A 137 7.70 -1.23 -11.63
N TRP A 138 7.07 -2.36 -11.91
CA TRP A 138 6.48 -2.65 -13.22
C TRP A 138 5.44 -1.63 -13.67
N TRP A 139 4.73 -1.00 -12.74
CA TRP A 139 3.80 0.08 -13.03
C TRP A 139 4.49 1.33 -13.59
N GLU A 140 5.72 1.64 -13.16
CA GLU A 140 6.50 2.73 -13.74
C GLU A 140 7.03 2.36 -15.12
N VAL A 141 7.38 1.09 -15.34
CA VAL A 141 7.76 0.60 -16.68
C VAL A 141 6.57 0.72 -17.64
N ILE A 142 5.34 0.46 -17.20
CA ILE A 142 4.14 0.72 -18.01
C ILE A 142 4.03 2.21 -18.35
N ASP A 143 4.22 3.09 -17.36
CA ASP A 143 4.23 4.54 -17.62
C ASP A 143 5.28 4.90 -18.69
N ASP A 144 6.48 4.32 -18.64
CA ASP A 144 7.52 4.53 -19.66
C ASP A 144 7.08 4.00 -21.04
N ILE A 145 6.48 2.81 -21.10
CA ILE A 145 5.97 2.19 -22.34
C ILE A 145 4.91 3.06 -23.01
N VAL A 146 3.87 3.49 -22.28
CA VAL A 146 2.76 4.27 -22.87
C VAL A 146 3.16 5.68 -23.27
N ASN A 147 4.27 6.19 -22.73
CA ASN A 147 4.82 7.50 -23.12
C ASN A 147 5.87 7.39 -24.23
N ALA A 148 6.38 6.19 -24.55
CA ALA A 148 7.43 6.01 -25.55
C ALA A 148 6.93 6.08 -27.00
N ARG A 149 5.67 5.70 -27.25
CA ARG A 149 5.09 5.59 -28.61
C ARG A 149 3.62 5.96 -28.60
N ASP A 150 3.14 6.53 -29.71
CA ASP A 150 1.70 6.82 -29.90
C ASP A 150 0.87 5.58 -30.24
N MET A 151 1.50 4.50 -30.73
CA MET A 151 0.84 3.24 -31.03
C MET A 151 1.67 2.08 -30.49
N LEU A 152 1.05 1.21 -29.70
CA LEU A 152 1.65 0.01 -29.14
C LEU A 152 1.02 -1.24 -29.75
N PHE A 153 1.76 -2.34 -29.70
CA PHE A 153 1.27 -3.64 -30.13
C PHE A 153 1.43 -4.64 -29.01
N LEU A 154 0.31 -5.23 -28.61
CA LEU A 154 0.25 -6.23 -27.57
C LEU A 154 -0.08 -7.58 -28.20
N ASN A 155 0.76 -8.58 -27.99
CA ASN A 155 0.46 -9.95 -28.42
C ASN A 155 -0.32 -10.63 -27.30
N THR A 156 -1.59 -10.93 -27.52
CA THR A 156 -2.44 -11.70 -26.59
C THR A 156 -2.66 -13.11 -27.13
N ALA A 157 -3.27 -13.98 -26.33
CA ALA A 157 -3.66 -15.32 -26.77
C ALA A 157 -4.64 -15.30 -27.97
N GLU A 158 -5.40 -14.20 -28.13
CA GLU A 158 -6.39 -14.01 -29.18
C GLU A 158 -5.81 -13.36 -30.45
N GLY A 159 -4.53 -12.95 -30.40
CA GLY A 159 -3.83 -12.33 -31.51
C GLY A 159 -3.20 -10.99 -31.15
N ARG A 160 -2.76 -10.25 -32.17
CA ARG A 160 -2.11 -8.96 -31.99
C ARG A 160 -3.15 -7.85 -31.85
N VAL A 161 -3.14 -7.17 -30.71
CA VAL A 161 -3.98 -6.01 -30.40
C VAL A 161 -3.16 -4.73 -30.56
N THR A 162 -3.77 -3.73 -31.20
CA THR A 162 -3.18 -2.41 -31.34
C THR A 162 -3.76 -1.49 -30.26
N ILE A 163 -2.90 -0.75 -29.55
CA ILE A 163 -3.29 0.15 -28.47
C ILE A 163 -2.84 1.58 -28.83
N ASP A 164 -3.78 2.52 -28.79
CA ASP A 164 -3.56 3.94 -29.04
C ASP A 164 -3.08 4.65 -27.76
N CYS A 165 -2.00 5.41 -27.88
CA CYS A 165 -1.32 6.20 -26.85
C CYS A 165 -1.07 7.66 -27.32
N SER A 166 -1.75 8.10 -28.38
CA SER A 166 -1.50 9.39 -29.06
C SER A 166 -1.91 10.64 -28.27
N SER A 167 -2.64 10.48 -27.16
CA SER A 167 -3.08 11.60 -26.32
C SER A 167 -3.05 11.21 -24.84
N PRO A 168 -3.04 12.18 -23.90
CA PRO A 168 -3.03 11.89 -22.46
C PRO A 168 -4.20 10.99 -22.01
N ALA A 169 -5.40 11.16 -22.58
CA ALA A 169 -6.54 10.30 -22.28
C ALA A 169 -6.30 8.86 -22.78
N LYS A 170 -5.77 8.73 -24.00
CA LYS A 170 -5.43 7.43 -24.60
C LYS A 170 -4.30 6.71 -23.87
N ARG A 171 -3.30 7.43 -23.37
CA ARG A 171 -2.24 6.85 -22.51
C ARG A 171 -2.80 6.33 -21.20
N ALA A 172 -3.76 7.02 -20.59
CA ALA A 172 -4.42 6.53 -19.37
C ALA A 172 -5.23 5.26 -19.65
N GLU A 173 -5.95 5.19 -20.77
CA GLU A 173 -6.67 3.98 -21.21
C GLU A 173 -5.70 2.82 -21.50
N ALA A 174 -4.62 3.10 -22.24
CA ALA A 174 -3.56 2.14 -22.56
C ALA A 174 -2.89 1.58 -21.30
N ASN A 175 -2.56 2.45 -20.34
CA ASN A 175 -1.96 2.06 -19.07
C ASN A 175 -2.89 1.11 -18.31
N ALA A 176 -4.18 1.48 -18.17
CA ALA A 176 -5.16 0.60 -17.53
C ALA A 176 -5.27 -0.76 -18.23
N ARG A 177 -5.25 -0.78 -19.57
CA ARG A 177 -5.30 -2.02 -20.35
C ARG A 177 -4.05 -2.89 -20.16
N LEU A 178 -2.87 -2.28 -20.10
CA LEU A 178 -1.61 -3.01 -19.86
C LEU A 178 -1.55 -3.55 -18.43
N GLN A 179 -2.02 -2.80 -17.43
CA GLN A 179 -2.13 -3.29 -16.06
C GLN A 179 -3.06 -4.50 -15.99
N GLU A 180 -4.23 -4.42 -16.62
CA GLU A 180 -5.19 -5.52 -16.68
C GLU A 180 -4.56 -6.77 -17.33
N TYR A 181 -3.96 -6.61 -18.51
CA TYR A 181 -3.27 -7.71 -19.20
C TYR A 181 -2.21 -8.37 -18.31
N LEU A 182 -1.35 -7.59 -17.67
CA LEU A 182 -0.26 -8.10 -16.84
C LEU A 182 -0.75 -8.74 -15.53
N THR A 183 -1.88 -8.30 -14.99
CA THR A 183 -2.39 -8.77 -13.68
C THR A 183 -3.53 -9.77 -13.78
N ILE A 184 -4.08 -10.00 -14.97
CA ILE A 184 -5.16 -10.96 -15.22
C ILE A 184 -4.68 -12.02 -16.19
N ASP A 185 -4.30 -11.64 -17.40
CA ASP A 185 -4.06 -12.54 -18.53
C ASP A 185 -2.69 -13.24 -18.47
N VAL A 186 -1.66 -12.55 -17.95
CA VAL A 186 -0.30 -13.10 -17.83
C VAL A 186 -0.12 -13.78 -16.47
N ARG A 187 0.39 -15.02 -16.45
CA ARG A 187 0.76 -15.69 -15.19
C ARG A 187 1.69 -14.80 -14.35
N GLU A 188 1.49 -14.80 -13.03
CA GLU A 188 2.20 -13.89 -12.13
C GLU A 188 3.73 -14.00 -12.26
N GLU A 189 4.24 -15.23 -12.36
CA GLU A 189 5.67 -15.53 -12.52
C GLU A 189 6.22 -15.06 -13.88
N ASP A 190 5.37 -14.98 -14.91
CA ASP A 190 5.74 -14.61 -16.28
C ASP A 190 5.57 -13.08 -16.54
N GLN A 191 4.96 -12.36 -15.59
CA GLN A 191 4.59 -10.94 -15.74
C GLN A 191 5.78 -10.04 -16.10
N ARG A 192 6.93 -10.25 -15.44
CA ARG A 192 8.14 -9.43 -15.68
C ARG A 192 8.73 -9.69 -17.06
N THR A 193 8.77 -10.95 -17.49
CA THR A 193 9.22 -11.31 -18.84
C THR A 193 8.35 -10.65 -19.90
N ALA A 194 7.02 -10.75 -19.78
CA ALA A 194 6.08 -10.13 -20.72
C ALA A 194 6.22 -8.60 -20.75
N LEU A 195 6.38 -7.97 -19.59
CA LEU A 195 6.63 -6.53 -19.49
C LEU A 195 7.94 -6.11 -20.18
N HIS A 196 9.02 -6.85 -19.97
CA HIS A 196 10.33 -6.55 -20.58
C HIS A 196 10.32 -6.72 -22.08
N GLU A 197 9.62 -7.74 -22.60
CA GLU A 197 9.42 -7.90 -24.04
C GLU A 197 8.67 -6.71 -24.64
N LEU A 198 7.60 -6.26 -23.98
CA LEU A 198 6.85 -5.08 -24.40
C LEU A 198 7.73 -3.81 -24.33
N ALA A 199 8.48 -3.61 -23.25
CA ALA A 199 9.40 -2.49 -23.10
C ALA A 199 10.43 -2.44 -24.23
N ARG A 200 11.11 -3.57 -24.50
CA ARG A 200 12.09 -3.68 -25.60
C ARG A 200 11.48 -3.38 -26.96
N SER A 201 10.26 -3.88 -27.22
CA SER A 201 9.55 -3.61 -28.49
C SER A 201 9.25 -2.12 -28.70
N CYS A 202 9.17 -1.35 -27.61
CA CYS A 202 8.91 0.09 -27.65
C CYS A 202 10.21 0.93 -27.64
N GLY A 203 11.37 0.31 -27.39
CA GLY A 203 12.65 1.00 -27.19
C GLY A 203 12.83 1.55 -25.77
N VAL A 204 12.07 1.02 -24.79
CA VAL A 204 12.20 1.34 -23.37
C VAL A 204 13.16 0.36 -22.72
N ASP A 205 14.14 0.86 -21.98
CA ASP A 205 14.98 0.05 -21.11
C ASP A 205 14.26 -0.14 -19.76
N PRO A 206 13.73 -1.34 -19.46
CA PRO A 206 13.04 -1.58 -18.20
C PRO A 206 14.00 -1.56 -17.01
N THR A 207 15.30 -1.75 -17.22
CA THR A 207 16.34 -1.88 -16.18
C THR A 207 17.18 -0.61 -15.98
N GLY A 208 16.76 0.50 -16.60
CA GLY A 208 17.57 1.71 -16.67
C GLY A 208 18.06 2.22 -15.30
N PRO A 209 19.27 2.80 -15.21
CA PRO A 209 19.97 3.18 -13.97
C PRO A 209 19.34 4.34 -13.16
N GLY A 210 18.06 4.66 -13.41
CA GLY A 210 17.38 5.88 -12.97
C GLY A 210 16.38 5.73 -11.82
N ARG A 211 16.10 4.52 -11.31
CA ARG A 211 15.09 4.36 -10.23
C ARG A 211 15.68 4.65 -8.85
N LYS A 212 16.06 5.92 -8.61
CA LYS A 212 16.36 6.47 -7.26
C LYS A 212 15.12 6.64 -6.37
N THR A 213 14.02 6.10 -6.84
CA THR A 213 12.69 6.21 -6.28
C THR A 213 12.52 5.34 -5.04
N LEU A 214 13.20 4.18 -5.00
CA LEU A 214 13.28 3.30 -3.83
C LEU A 214 14.55 3.56 -3.02
N MET A 215 14.51 3.18 -1.76
CA MET A 215 15.71 3.11 -0.93
C MET A 215 16.67 2.05 -1.47
N GLY A 216 17.98 2.29 -1.33
CA GLY A 216 18.98 1.21 -1.40
C GLY A 216 19.17 0.52 -0.04
N TRP A 217 19.87 -0.61 0.00
CA TRP A 217 20.11 -1.34 1.26
C TRP A 217 20.81 -0.52 2.34
N GLU A 218 21.73 0.39 1.97
CA GLU A 218 22.35 1.30 2.93
C GLU A 218 21.29 2.20 3.61
N GLU A 219 20.35 2.73 2.84
CA GLU A 219 19.26 3.56 3.35
C GLU A 219 18.24 2.74 4.14
N VAL A 220 17.95 1.49 3.74
CA VAL A 220 17.11 0.57 4.52
C VAL A 220 17.74 0.25 5.88
N ARG A 221 19.05 -0.03 5.92
CA ARG A 221 19.78 -0.26 7.18
C ARG A 221 19.81 0.98 8.06
N ALA A 222 20.02 2.17 7.48
CA ALA A 222 19.96 3.44 8.19
C ALA A 222 18.55 3.69 8.76
N ALA A 223 17.51 3.40 7.99
CA ALA A 223 16.13 3.49 8.45
C ALA A 223 15.87 2.49 9.59
N ALA A 224 16.31 1.24 9.48
CA ALA A 224 16.14 0.22 10.52
C ALA A 224 16.82 0.59 11.85
N ALA A 225 17.92 1.34 11.81
CA ALA A 225 18.61 1.82 13.02
C ALA A 225 17.91 3.02 13.68
N HIS A 226 16.92 3.63 13.03
CA HIS A 226 16.24 4.82 13.53
C HIS A 226 15.15 4.44 14.57
N PRO A 227 15.08 5.09 15.75
CA PRO A 227 14.20 4.68 16.85
C PRO A 227 12.69 4.78 16.55
N LEU A 228 12.29 5.55 15.54
CA LEU A 228 10.90 5.67 15.11
C LEU A 228 10.52 4.71 13.99
N VAL A 229 11.46 3.95 13.43
CA VAL A 229 11.21 3.13 12.24
C VAL A 229 11.26 1.65 12.62
N THR A 230 10.30 0.90 12.13
CA THR A 230 10.30 -0.57 12.15
C THR A 230 10.29 -1.09 10.72
N ILE A 231 11.17 -2.02 10.38
CA ILE A 231 11.13 -2.69 9.08
C ILE A 231 10.25 -3.94 9.15
N GLY A 232 9.31 -4.06 8.22
CA GLY A 232 8.48 -5.23 8.00
C GLY A 232 8.72 -5.86 6.63
N ALA A 233 8.22 -7.09 6.44
CA ALA A 233 8.34 -7.79 5.16
C ALA A 233 7.21 -7.45 4.18
N HIS A 234 7.50 -7.43 2.88
CA HIS A 234 6.53 -7.22 1.81
C HIS A 234 6.63 -8.27 0.70
N THR A 235 6.88 -9.53 1.08
CA THR A 235 7.27 -10.66 0.19
C THR A 235 8.60 -10.40 -0.53
N VAL A 236 9.10 -11.34 -1.33
CA VAL A 236 10.39 -11.16 -2.01
C VAL A 236 10.20 -10.28 -3.23
N HIS A 237 9.32 -10.69 -4.14
CA HIS A 237 9.18 -10.12 -5.48
C HIS A 237 7.94 -9.22 -5.66
N HIS A 238 7.18 -8.97 -4.59
CA HIS A 238 5.96 -8.17 -4.62
C HIS A 238 4.88 -8.78 -5.54
N TYR A 239 4.72 -10.11 -5.50
CA TYR A 239 3.69 -10.81 -6.27
C TYR A 239 2.31 -10.76 -5.60
N SER A 240 1.27 -10.81 -6.43
CA SER A 240 -0.09 -11.13 -5.98
C SER A 240 -0.15 -12.60 -5.57
N LEU A 241 0.01 -12.85 -4.27
CA LEU A 241 0.20 -14.21 -3.73
C LEU A 241 -0.90 -15.20 -4.12
N LYS A 242 -2.18 -14.77 -4.20
CA LYS A 242 -3.29 -15.62 -4.67
C LYS A 242 -3.10 -16.18 -6.09
N ARG A 243 -2.34 -15.50 -6.94
CA ARG A 243 -2.05 -15.93 -8.32
C ARG A 243 -0.93 -16.97 -8.38
N LEU A 244 -0.23 -17.21 -7.27
CA LEU A 244 0.81 -18.23 -7.15
C LEU A 244 0.25 -19.56 -6.64
N ASN A 245 0.94 -20.64 -6.95
CA ASN A 245 0.75 -21.91 -6.25
C ASN A 245 1.20 -21.78 -4.78
N GLU A 246 0.75 -22.69 -3.92
CA GLU A 246 1.00 -22.62 -2.47
C GLU A 246 2.49 -22.64 -2.11
N GLU A 247 3.28 -23.47 -2.78
CA GLU A 247 4.70 -23.63 -2.49
C GLU A 247 5.48 -22.36 -2.85
N THR A 248 5.21 -21.75 -4.00
CA THR A 248 5.81 -20.47 -4.39
C THR A 248 5.36 -19.34 -3.45
N ALA A 249 4.07 -19.24 -3.12
CA ALA A 249 3.56 -18.24 -2.16
C ALA A 249 4.19 -18.39 -0.77
N ARG A 250 4.40 -19.63 -0.31
CA ARG A 250 5.07 -19.92 0.97
C ARG A 250 6.52 -19.46 0.95
N ARG A 251 7.25 -19.71 -0.15
CA ARG A 251 8.64 -19.23 -0.32
C ARG A 251 8.72 -17.72 -0.34
N GLU A 252 7.85 -17.04 -1.08
CA GLU A 252 7.75 -15.57 -1.09
C GLU A 252 7.64 -14.96 0.32
N ILE A 253 6.85 -15.59 1.18
CA ILE A 253 6.61 -15.12 2.55
C ILE A 253 7.81 -15.41 3.47
N ILE A 254 8.35 -16.63 3.40
CA ILE A 254 9.42 -17.08 4.31
C ILE A 254 10.77 -16.46 3.94
N ASP A 255 11.11 -16.46 2.65
CA ASP A 255 12.41 -16.02 2.18
C ASP A 255 12.56 -14.50 2.30
N ALA A 256 11.48 -13.73 2.17
CA ALA A 256 11.50 -12.28 2.47
C ALA A 256 11.96 -12.01 3.91
N GLY A 257 11.44 -12.77 4.87
CA GLY A 257 11.85 -12.66 6.26
C GLY A 257 13.32 -13.04 6.48
N ARG A 258 13.82 -14.07 5.80
CA ARG A 258 15.22 -14.51 5.88
C ARG A 258 16.19 -13.50 5.26
N ILE A 259 15.84 -12.94 4.11
CA ILE A 259 16.67 -11.94 3.43
C ILE A 259 16.76 -10.69 4.32
N LEU A 260 15.63 -10.21 4.85
CA LEU A 260 15.61 -9.07 5.76
C LEU A 260 16.38 -9.35 7.06
N GLU A 261 16.27 -10.55 7.63
CA GLU A 261 17.07 -10.96 8.80
C GLU A 261 18.57 -10.94 8.50
N SER A 262 18.99 -11.42 7.32
CA SER A 262 20.39 -11.39 6.89
C SER A 262 20.92 -9.96 6.71
N GLU A 263 20.08 -9.04 6.23
CA GLU A 263 20.46 -7.65 5.95
C GLU A 263 20.42 -6.76 7.19
N LEU A 264 19.53 -7.04 8.15
CA LEU A 264 19.22 -6.16 9.28
C LEU A 264 19.61 -6.76 10.64
N GLY A 265 19.96 -8.04 10.69
CA GLY A 265 20.33 -8.77 11.91
C GLY A 265 19.15 -9.29 12.73
N GLU A 266 17.91 -8.87 12.41
CA GLU A 266 16.70 -9.32 13.08
C GLU A 266 15.60 -9.66 12.07
N LYS A 267 14.87 -10.75 12.33
CA LYS A 267 13.73 -11.13 11.50
C LYS A 267 12.57 -10.14 11.68
N PRO A 268 11.98 -9.63 10.58
CA PRO A 268 10.82 -8.75 10.66
C PRO A 268 9.63 -9.44 11.35
N ARG A 269 8.99 -8.70 12.26
CA ARG A 269 7.84 -9.18 13.03
C ARG A 269 6.52 -9.02 12.30
N HIS A 270 6.43 -8.05 11.41
CA HIS A 270 5.19 -7.68 10.71
C HIS A 270 5.39 -7.82 9.20
N MET A 271 4.31 -8.10 8.48
CA MET A 271 4.33 -8.06 7.02
C MET A 271 3.12 -7.33 6.44
N ALA A 272 3.26 -6.83 5.22
CA ALA A 272 2.13 -6.40 4.39
C ALA A 272 2.04 -7.32 3.18
N TYR A 273 0.81 -7.64 2.76
CA TYR A 273 0.62 -8.37 1.51
C TYR A 273 0.67 -7.39 0.32
N PRO A 274 1.48 -7.64 -0.72
CA PRO A 274 1.41 -6.89 -1.97
C PRO A 274 -0.02 -6.82 -2.48
N TYR A 275 -0.44 -5.64 -2.94
CA TYR A 275 -1.79 -5.33 -3.39
C TYR A 275 -2.89 -5.39 -2.32
N GLY A 276 -2.89 -6.42 -1.48
CA GLY A 276 -3.68 -6.59 -0.26
C GLY A 276 -5.21 -6.61 -0.43
N TYR A 277 -5.73 -6.58 -1.66
CA TYR A 277 -7.17 -6.60 -1.93
C TYR A 277 -7.71 -8.04 -2.00
N PRO A 278 -9.05 -8.27 -1.98
CA PRO A 278 -9.63 -9.62 -1.85
C PRO A 278 -9.21 -10.66 -2.90
N SER A 279 -8.86 -10.24 -4.12
CA SER A 279 -8.33 -11.11 -5.18
C SER A 279 -6.82 -11.35 -5.11
N ALA A 280 -6.07 -10.64 -4.25
CA ALA A 280 -4.63 -10.83 -4.06
C ALA A 280 -4.30 -11.66 -2.80
N VAL A 281 -5.18 -11.66 -1.80
CA VAL A 281 -4.98 -12.34 -0.52
C VAL A 281 -6.24 -13.10 -0.10
N GLY A 282 -6.10 -14.32 0.42
CA GLY A 282 -7.16 -15.10 1.03
C GLY A 282 -6.68 -15.88 2.27
N GLU A 283 -7.52 -16.80 2.74
CA GLU A 283 -7.23 -17.60 3.95
C GLU A 283 -5.94 -18.42 3.84
N ARG A 284 -5.57 -18.86 2.62
CA ARG A 284 -4.31 -19.54 2.36
C ARG A 284 -3.13 -18.65 2.73
N GLU A 285 -3.07 -17.43 2.21
CA GLU A 285 -1.97 -16.48 2.49
C GLU A 285 -1.90 -16.12 3.97
N VAL A 286 -3.05 -15.94 4.61
CA VAL A 286 -3.16 -15.67 6.05
C VAL A 286 -2.56 -16.83 6.86
N ALA A 287 -2.89 -18.08 6.50
CA ALA A 287 -2.32 -19.26 7.14
C ALA A 287 -0.80 -19.36 6.91
N LEU A 288 -0.32 -19.06 5.70
CA LEU A 288 1.11 -19.08 5.37
C LEU A 288 1.89 -18.01 6.16
N ALA A 289 1.37 -16.78 6.25
CA ALA A 289 1.97 -15.71 7.05
C ALA A 289 2.06 -16.08 8.54
N LYS A 290 0.99 -16.68 9.08
CA LYS A 290 0.98 -17.19 10.46
C LYS A 290 1.99 -18.32 10.65
N ALA A 291 2.06 -19.28 9.74
CA ALA A 291 2.99 -20.40 9.79
C ALA A 291 4.46 -19.96 9.65
N ALA A 292 4.73 -18.87 8.90
CA ALA A 292 6.04 -18.26 8.78
C ALA A 292 6.52 -17.54 10.06
N GLY A 293 5.64 -17.40 11.05
CA GLY A 293 5.96 -16.84 12.36
C GLY A 293 5.87 -15.32 12.47
N TYR A 294 5.25 -14.64 11.50
CA TYR A 294 4.95 -13.21 11.65
C TYR A 294 3.96 -12.98 12.81
N ALA A 295 4.12 -11.89 13.55
CA ALA A 295 3.21 -11.50 14.62
C ALA A 295 1.90 -10.89 14.08
N SER A 296 1.98 -10.23 12.92
CA SER A 296 0.82 -9.72 12.20
C SER A 296 1.08 -9.59 10.71
N ALA A 297 -0.01 -9.48 9.96
CA ALA A 297 0.01 -9.14 8.55
C ALA A 297 -1.15 -8.20 8.19
N VAL A 298 -0.87 -7.20 7.34
CA VAL A 298 -1.84 -6.18 6.94
C VAL A 298 -2.27 -6.33 5.47
N THR A 299 -3.54 -6.06 5.22
CA THR A 299 -4.17 -6.04 3.89
C THR A 299 -4.36 -4.59 3.41
N THR A 300 -4.91 -4.36 2.22
CA THR A 300 -5.35 -3.01 1.79
C THR A 300 -6.87 -2.83 1.95
N ARG A 301 -7.55 -3.79 2.60
CA ARG A 301 -9.00 -3.71 2.80
C ARG A 301 -9.33 -2.55 3.74
N HIS A 302 -10.23 -1.69 3.27
CA HIS A 302 -10.61 -0.46 3.96
C HIS A 302 -11.31 -0.75 5.28
N GLY A 303 -10.76 -0.30 6.41
CA GLY A 303 -11.42 -0.42 7.70
C GLY A 303 -10.62 0.09 8.89
N VAL A 304 -11.33 0.35 9.97
CA VAL A 304 -10.77 0.62 11.32
C VAL A 304 -10.55 -0.69 12.08
N LEU A 305 -9.67 -0.65 13.08
CA LEU A 305 -9.45 -1.77 13.99
C LEU A 305 -10.63 -1.91 14.97
N ARG A 306 -10.90 -3.16 15.34
CA ARG A 306 -11.94 -3.59 16.31
C ARG A 306 -11.33 -4.65 17.22
N ALA A 307 -11.88 -4.81 18.43
CA ALA A 307 -11.41 -5.82 19.38
C ALA A 307 -11.39 -7.24 18.80
N ASP A 308 -12.39 -7.58 17.98
CA ASP A 308 -12.51 -8.90 17.35
C ASP A 308 -11.33 -9.24 16.42
N HIS A 309 -10.56 -8.24 15.94
CA HIS A 309 -9.35 -8.50 15.16
C HIS A 309 -8.25 -9.18 15.98
N ALA A 310 -8.39 -9.31 17.31
CA ALA A 310 -7.50 -10.14 18.13
C ALA A 310 -7.43 -11.60 17.62
N GLY A 311 -8.49 -12.10 16.97
CA GLY A 311 -8.51 -13.41 16.30
C GLY A 311 -7.94 -13.43 14.88
N HIS A 312 -7.59 -12.27 14.31
CA HIS A 312 -7.29 -12.09 12.88
C HIS A 312 -6.06 -11.19 12.64
N LEU A 313 -5.03 -11.30 13.49
CA LEU A 313 -3.83 -10.44 13.42
C LEU A 313 -3.06 -10.56 12.09
N HIS A 314 -3.29 -11.62 11.32
CA HIS A 314 -2.67 -11.87 10.01
C HIS A 314 -3.53 -11.41 8.82
N ALA A 315 -4.62 -10.68 9.07
CA ALA A 315 -5.53 -10.15 8.06
C ALA A 315 -6.06 -8.75 8.44
N LEU A 316 -5.21 -7.90 9.01
CA LEU A 316 -5.64 -6.62 9.55
C LEU A 316 -6.01 -5.63 8.42
N PRO A 317 -7.11 -4.85 8.56
CA PRO A 317 -7.49 -3.84 7.60
C PRO A 317 -6.66 -2.56 7.77
N ARG A 318 -6.64 -1.71 6.75
CA ARG A 318 -5.97 -0.42 6.76
C ARG A 318 -6.86 0.69 6.21
N ILE A 319 -6.52 1.93 6.53
CA ILE A 319 -7.07 3.13 5.89
C ILE A 319 -5.99 3.70 4.97
N SER A 320 -6.29 3.76 3.67
CA SER A 320 -5.38 4.35 2.69
C SER A 320 -5.32 5.87 2.83
N ILE A 321 -4.14 6.40 3.11
CA ILE A 321 -3.85 7.83 3.11
C ILE A 321 -3.14 8.14 1.80
N ASN A 322 -3.87 8.73 0.87
CA ASN A 322 -3.44 8.83 -0.53
C ASN A 322 -3.82 10.18 -1.18
N GLY A 323 -3.29 10.40 -2.37
CA GLY A 323 -3.41 11.63 -3.14
C GLY A 323 -4.83 12.01 -3.56
N ARG A 324 -5.77 11.05 -3.59
CA ARG A 324 -7.18 11.33 -3.94
C ARG A 324 -7.91 12.03 -2.79
N TYR A 325 -7.45 11.83 -1.55
CA TYR A 325 -8.17 12.21 -0.33
C TYR A 325 -7.35 13.06 0.64
N GLN A 326 -6.52 13.97 0.13
CA GLN A 326 -5.68 14.88 0.94
C GLN A 326 -6.46 16.02 1.58
N ARG A 327 -7.55 15.69 2.30
CA ARG A 327 -8.27 16.60 3.19
C ARG A 327 -8.42 15.92 4.54
N VAL A 328 -8.02 16.61 5.60
CA VAL A 328 -8.09 16.08 6.97
C VAL A 328 -9.52 15.63 7.31
N SER A 329 -10.54 16.37 6.86
CA SER A 329 -11.95 16.01 7.06
C SER A 329 -12.35 14.67 6.43
N TYR A 330 -11.75 14.28 5.30
CA TYR A 330 -11.99 12.97 4.70
C TYR A 330 -11.41 11.87 5.57
N ILE A 331 -10.20 12.05 6.08
CA ILE A 331 -9.56 11.07 6.95
C ILE A 331 -10.30 10.97 8.28
N ARG A 332 -10.76 12.08 8.87
CA ARG A 332 -11.66 12.04 10.06
C ARG A 332 -12.93 11.22 9.79
N THR A 333 -13.53 11.38 8.61
CA THR A 333 -14.72 10.60 8.22
C THR A 333 -14.39 9.12 8.11
N MET A 334 -13.25 8.75 7.54
CA MET A 334 -12.80 7.36 7.48
C MET A 334 -12.53 6.78 8.88
N LEU A 335 -11.82 7.53 9.72
CA LEU A 335 -11.48 7.17 11.11
C LEU A 335 -12.70 7.05 12.04
N SER A 336 -13.82 7.70 11.72
CA SER A 336 -15.08 7.50 12.46
C SER A 336 -15.61 6.06 12.35
N GLY A 337 -15.12 5.29 11.38
CA GLY A 337 -15.53 3.90 11.12
C GLY A 337 -16.74 3.79 10.20
N ILE A 338 -17.49 4.86 9.94
CA ILE A 338 -18.73 4.84 9.15
C ILE A 338 -18.54 4.36 7.71
N THR A 339 -17.35 4.59 7.15
CA THR A 339 -17.01 4.14 5.79
C THR A 339 -16.62 2.66 5.73
N THR A 340 -16.33 2.03 6.87
CA THR A 340 -15.99 0.59 6.94
C THR A 340 -17.10 -0.29 6.40
N PRO A 341 -18.34 -0.27 6.93
CA PRO A 341 -19.43 -1.09 6.38
C PRO A 341 -19.82 -0.68 4.96
N LEU A 342 -19.74 0.62 4.62
CA LEU A 342 -20.03 1.09 3.26
C LEU A 342 -19.08 0.49 2.22
N ALA A 343 -17.80 0.34 2.57
CA ALA A 343 -16.79 -0.27 1.70
C ALA A 343 -16.82 -1.80 1.70
N ASN A 344 -17.50 -2.45 2.66
CA ASN A 344 -17.42 -3.90 2.90
C ASN A 344 -18.79 -4.58 2.93
N ALA A 345 -19.76 -4.11 2.13
CA ALA A 345 -21.10 -4.70 2.02
C ALA A 345 -21.79 -4.91 3.39
N GLY A 346 -21.68 -3.92 4.28
CA GLY A 346 -22.26 -3.93 5.62
C GLY A 346 -21.39 -4.59 6.70
N LYS A 347 -20.28 -5.23 6.35
CA LYS A 347 -19.40 -5.89 7.33
C LYS A 347 -18.63 -4.85 8.17
N MET A 348 -18.67 -5.03 9.48
CA MET A 348 -17.92 -4.21 10.44
C MET A 348 -16.54 -4.77 10.76
N LEU A 349 -16.42 -6.11 10.81
CA LEU A 349 -15.16 -6.81 10.95
C LEU A 349 -14.62 -7.09 9.54
N VAL A 350 -13.42 -6.58 9.26
CA VAL A 350 -12.81 -6.64 7.92
C VAL A 350 -11.56 -7.50 8.03
N THR A 351 -11.62 -8.70 7.44
CA THR A 351 -10.52 -9.66 7.32
C THR A 351 -10.16 -9.85 5.85
N VAL A 352 -9.66 -11.01 5.41
CA VAL A 352 -9.57 -11.36 3.97
C VAL A 352 -10.93 -11.63 3.34
#